data_AF-A0A2U2P954-F1
#
_entry.id   AF-A0A2U2P954-F1
#
_cell.length_a   1.000
_cell.length_b   1.000
_cell.length_c   1.000
_cell.angle_alpha   90.00
_cell.angle_beta   90.00
_cell.angle_gamma   90.00
#
_symmetry.space_group_name_H-M   'P 1'
#
loop_
_entity.id
_entity.type
_entity.pdbx_description
1 polymer ?
#
loop_
_entity_poly.entity_id
_entity_poly.type
_entity_poly.pdbx_seq_one_letter_code
_entity_poly.pdbx_strand_id
1 'polypeptide(L)'
;MLYSIESLEGDWASSFVNEYNLYPVWPAKEYALNCMIDEWTGFRVIEININEFLKSTLKRIEKEGYLINAFPVGNKTGFVVDPYEFIRDITAELDGYE
;
A
#
# COMPACT_ATOMS: atom_id res chain seq x y z
N MET A 1 0.06 11.04 -5.90
CA MET A 1 0.53 10.67 -4.54
C MET A 1 -0.14 9.36 -4.16
N LEU A 2 0.49 8.55 -3.30
CA LEU A 2 -0.10 7.36 -2.70
C LEU A 2 -0.17 7.55 -1.18
N TYR A 3 -1.07 6.81 -0.55
CA TYR A 3 -1.21 6.81 0.90
C TYR A 3 -1.08 5.40 1.43
N SER A 4 -0.48 5.26 2.61
CA SER A 4 -0.40 4.01 3.36
C SER A 4 -0.52 4.32 4.85
N ILE A 5 -0.44 3.28 5.69
CA ILE A 5 -0.57 3.37 7.13
C ILE A 5 0.69 2.79 7.77
N GLU A 6 1.19 3.45 8.81
CA GLU A 6 2.31 2.96 9.62
C GLU A 6 2.02 3.11 11.11
N SER A 7 2.65 2.27 11.94
CA SER A 7 2.59 2.37 13.38
C SER A 7 3.28 3.65 13.86
N LEU A 8 3.07 4.01 15.14
CA LEU A 8 3.77 5.15 15.74
C LEU A 8 5.30 4.94 15.83
N GLU A 9 5.76 3.68 15.72
CA GLU A 9 7.17 3.28 15.76
C GLU A 9 7.81 3.32 14.36
N GLY A 10 7.01 3.49 13.30
CA GLY A 10 7.47 3.54 11.91
C GLY A 10 7.38 2.20 11.16
N ASP A 11 6.76 1.19 11.77
CA ASP A 11 6.52 -0.10 11.13
C ASP A 11 5.31 -0.03 10.20
N TRP A 12 5.35 -0.79 9.11
CA TRP A 12 4.26 -0.82 8.16
C TRP A 12 3.02 -1.48 8.75
N ALA A 13 1.86 -0.88 8.49
CA ALA A 13 0.62 -1.64 8.57
C ALA A 13 0.66 -2.74 7.51
N SER A 14 0.36 -3.96 7.90
CA SER A 14 0.26 -5.08 6.98
C SER A 14 -0.87 -6.01 7.41
N SER A 15 -1.33 -6.84 6.47
CA SER A 15 -2.30 -7.90 6.73
C SER A 15 -1.75 -9.22 6.22
N PHE A 16 -2.03 -10.32 6.91
CA PHE A 16 -1.57 -11.65 6.49
C PHE A 16 -2.75 -12.44 5.91
N VAL A 17 -2.68 -12.78 4.61
CA VAL A 17 -3.76 -13.47 3.90
C VAL A 17 -3.16 -14.48 2.92
N ASN A 18 -3.67 -15.72 2.92
CA ASN A 18 -3.21 -16.80 2.03
C ASN A 18 -1.69 -16.99 2.03
N GLU A 19 -1.04 -16.94 3.19
CA GLU A 19 0.42 -17.09 3.36
C GLU A 19 1.26 -15.89 2.88
N TYR A 20 0.63 -14.79 2.47
CA TYR A 20 1.31 -13.57 2.04
C TYR A 20 1.10 -12.42 3.03
N ASN A 21 2.16 -11.65 3.25
CA ASN A 21 2.04 -10.34 3.89
C ASN A 21 1.64 -9.29 2.84
N LEU A 22 0.63 -8.51 3.17
CA LEU A 22 0.02 -7.55 2.28
C LEU A 22 0.33 -6.13 2.75
N TYR A 23 0.96 -5.34 1.90
CA TYR A 23 1.19 -3.91 2.15
C TYR A 23 0.04 -3.08 1.57
N PRO A 24 -0.72 -2.36 2.40
CA PRO A 24 -1.91 -1.66 1.95
C PRO A 24 -1.58 -0.29 1.36
N VAL A 25 -2.18 0.03 0.21
CA VAL A 25 -2.01 1.33 -0.46
C VAL A 25 -3.35 1.90 -0.92
N TRP A 26 -3.45 3.24 -0.87
CA TRP A 26 -4.64 3.98 -1.27
C TRP A 26 -4.30 5.17 -2.17
N PRO A 27 -5.25 5.64 -3.00
CA PRO A 27 -5.03 6.75 -3.91
C PRO A 27 -5.34 8.10 -3.23
N ALA A 28 -6.04 8.07 -2.09
CA ALA A 28 -6.43 9.23 -1.30
C ALA A 28 -6.40 8.89 0.20
N LYS A 29 -6.07 9.91 0.99
CA LYS A 29 -5.93 9.83 2.45
C LYS A 29 -7.21 9.36 3.15
N GLU A 30 -8.38 9.79 2.67
CA GLU A 30 -9.67 9.49 3.28
C GLU A 30 -9.97 7.99 3.34
N TYR A 31 -9.58 7.24 2.30
CA TYR A 31 -9.74 5.79 2.27
C TYR A 31 -8.83 5.09 3.29
N ALA A 32 -7.59 5.55 3.42
CA ALA A 32 -6.67 5.04 4.44
C ALA A 32 -7.20 5.31 5.85
N LEU A 33 -7.70 6.53 6.11
CA LEU A 33 -8.32 6.88 7.41
C LEU A 33 -9.50 5.99 7.76
N ASN A 34 -10.36 5.67 6.79
CA ASN A 34 -11.51 4.79 7.00
C ASN A 34 -11.13 3.34 7.33
N CYS A 35 -9.90 2.93 7.00
CA CYS A 35 -9.37 1.60 7.30
C CYS A 35 -8.58 1.54 8.61
N MET A 36 -8.37 2.66 9.31
CA MET A 36 -7.71 2.70 10.62
C MET A 36 -8.65 2.20 11.74
N ILE A 37 -9.05 0.94 11.63
CA ILE A 37 -9.89 0.23 12.58
C ILE A 37 -9.12 -0.98 13.14
N ASP A 38 -9.66 -1.60 14.18
CA ASP A 38 -9.10 -2.81 14.79
C ASP A 38 -7.60 -2.68 15.08
N GLU A 39 -6.75 -3.51 14.47
CA GLU A 39 -5.30 -3.56 14.67
C GLU A 39 -4.56 -2.31 14.17
N TRP A 40 -5.17 -1.53 13.27
CA TRP A 40 -4.59 -0.27 12.77
C TRP A 40 -5.09 0.94 13.56
N THR A 41 -5.84 0.71 14.65
CA THR A 41 -6.25 1.78 15.56
C THR A 41 -5.03 2.41 16.21
N GLY A 42 -4.91 3.74 16.11
CA GLY A 42 -3.78 4.49 16.68
C GLY A 42 -2.53 4.53 15.80
N PHE A 43 -2.57 3.95 14.60
CA PHE A 43 -1.54 4.12 13.59
C PHE A 43 -1.61 5.55 13.01
N ARG A 44 -0.82 5.86 11.99
CA ARG A 44 -0.90 7.12 11.24
C ARG A 44 -0.93 6.87 9.75
N VAL A 45 -1.73 7.67 9.03
CA VAL A 45 -1.68 7.71 7.57
C VAL A 45 -0.48 8.51 7.13
N ILE A 46 0.28 7.95 6.19
CA ILE A 46 1.38 8.61 5.52
C ILE A 46 1.09 8.86 4.06
N GLU A 47 1.65 9.96 3.57
CA GLU A 47 1.70 10.28 2.15
C GLU A 47 3.05 9.84 1.59
N ILE A 48 3.01 9.12 0.48
CA ILE A 48 4.18 8.62 -0.22
C ILE A 48 4.10 9.14 -1.65
N ASN A 49 5.16 9.83 -2.09
CA ASN A 49 5.26 10.21 -3.49
C ASN A 49 5.41 8.94 -4.37
N ILE A 50 4.76 8.88 -5.53
CA ILE A 50 4.80 7.69 -6.39
C ILE A 50 6.23 7.33 -6.78
N ASN A 51 7.07 8.32 -7.11
CA ASN A 51 8.47 8.07 -7.46
C ASN A 51 9.28 7.52 -6.26
N GLU A 52 8.99 7.99 -5.05
CA GLU A 52 9.62 7.47 -3.82
C GLU A 52 9.12 6.06 -3.49
N PHE A 53 7.82 5.81 -3.67
CA PHE A 53 7.23 4.49 -3.52
C PHE A 53 7.93 3.48 -4.43
N LEU A 54 8.05 3.79 -5.73
CA LEU A 54 8.69 2.92 -6.72
C LEU A 54 10.19 2.70 -6.44
N LYS A 55 10.89 3.69 -5.91
CA LYS A 55 12.34 3.61 -5.68
C LYS A 55 12.73 2.95 -4.37
N SER A 56 11.94 3.13 -3.32
CA SER A 56 12.30 2.78 -1.94
C SER A 56 11.34 1.75 -1.34
N THR A 57 10.06 2.11 -1.20
CA THR A 57 9.05 1.25 -0.59
C THR A 57 8.91 -0.06 -1.34
N LEU A 58 8.81 0.00 -2.66
CA LEU A 58 8.64 -1.16 -3.51
C LEU A 58 9.82 -2.14 -3.42
N LYS A 59 11.06 -1.65 -3.44
CA LYS A 59 12.24 -2.51 -3.28
C LYS A 59 12.22 -3.26 -1.95
N ARG A 60 11.69 -2.62 -0.90
CA ARG A 60 11.53 -3.25 0.41
C ARG A 60 10.38 -4.28 0.39
N ILE A 61 9.24 -3.97 -0.24
CA ILE A 61 8.13 -4.91 -0.47
C ILE A 61 8.66 -6.19 -1.16
N GLU A 62 9.41 -6.04 -2.26
CA GLU A 62 10.01 -7.16 -2.98
C GLU A 62 10.99 -7.96 -2.11
N LYS A 63 11.90 -7.26 -1.41
CA LYS A 63 12.91 -7.90 -0.57
C LYS A 63 12.29 -8.71 0.58
N GLU A 64 11.21 -8.21 1.16
CA GLU A 64 10.52 -8.87 2.28
C GLU A 64 9.44 -9.86 1.82
N GLY A 65 9.20 -9.99 0.51
CA GLY A 65 8.23 -10.93 -0.06
C GLY A 65 6.77 -10.53 0.14
N TYR A 66 6.50 -9.24 0.30
CA TYR A 66 5.15 -8.70 0.45
C TYR A 66 4.46 -8.58 -0.92
N LEU A 67 3.14 -8.69 -0.92
CA LEU A 67 2.30 -8.28 -2.04
C LEU A 67 1.66 -6.93 -1.74
N ILE A 68 1.20 -6.23 -2.76
CA ILE A 68 0.51 -4.95 -2.61
C ILE A 68 -0.98 -5.22 -2.54
N ASN A 69 -1.62 -4.68 -1.51
CA ASN A 69 -3.06 -4.67 -1.36
C ASN A 69 -3.57 -3.27 -1.68
N ALA A 70 -4.00 -3.09 -2.92
CA ALA A 70 -4.52 -1.82 -3.41
C ALA A 70 -5.99 -1.67 -3.01
N PHE A 71 -6.30 -0.59 -2.31
CA PHE A 71 -7.65 -0.19 -1.91
C PHE A 71 -8.39 -1.16 -0.98
N PRO A 72 -7.76 -1.69 0.10
CA PRO A 72 -8.51 -2.43 1.10
C PRO A 72 -9.55 -1.53 1.78
N VAL A 73 -10.66 -2.15 2.21
CA VAL A 73 -11.80 -1.47 2.84
C VAL A 73 -12.19 -2.22 4.12
N GLY A 74 -11.94 -1.59 5.27
CA GLY A 74 -12.07 -2.24 6.57
C GLY A 74 -11.27 -3.54 6.61
N ASN A 75 -11.90 -4.64 7.03
CA ASN A 75 -11.23 -5.94 7.16
C ASN A 75 -11.26 -6.78 5.88
N LYS A 76 -11.45 -6.15 4.71
CA LYS A 76 -11.44 -6.81 3.41
C LYS A 76 -10.25 -6.33 2.59
N THR A 77 -9.54 -7.29 2.00
CA THR A 77 -8.53 -7.01 0.97
C THR A 77 -9.21 -6.35 -0.24
N GLY A 78 -8.52 -5.40 -0.84
CA GLY A 78 -8.87 -4.88 -2.16
C GLY A 78 -8.25 -5.74 -3.24
N PHE A 79 -7.57 -5.10 -4.19
CA PHE A 79 -6.83 -5.77 -5.25
C PHE A 79 -5.45 -6.18 -4.76
N VAL A 80 -5.22 -7.48 -4.63
CA VAL A 80 -3.91 -8.03 -4.30
C VAL A 80 -3.14 -8.26 -5.60
N VAL A 81 -2.02 -7.55 -5.76
CA VAL A 81 -1.16 -7.62 -6.94
C VAL A 81 0.29 -7.73 -6.51
N ASP A 82 1.11 -8.37 -7.35
CA ASP A 82 2.54 -8.38 -7.13
C ASP A 82 3.16 -7.01 -7.45
N PRO A 83 4.32 -6.69 -6.87
CA PRO A 83 4.98 -5.40 -7.08
C PRO A 83 5.30 -5.10 -8.55
N TYR A 84 5.64 -6.09 -9.38
CA TYR A 84 5.94 -5.87 -10.80
C TYR A 84 4.68 -5.51 -11.60
N GLU A 85 3.58 -6.23 -11.37
CA GLU A 85 2.30 -5.91 -11.99
C GLU A 85 1.80 -4.53 -11.55
N PHE A 86 1.92 -4.20 -10.26
CA PHE A 86 1.55 -2.88 -9.76
C PHE A 86 2.34 -1.75 -10.45
N ILE A 87 3.66 -1.89 -10.61
CA ILE A 87 4.48 -0.88 -11.34
C ILE A 87 4.00 -0.76 -12.78
N ARG A 88 3.80 -1.89 -13.46
CA ARG A 88 3.44 -1.91 -14.88
C ARG A 88 2.14 -1.16 -15.09
N ASP A 89 1.12 -1.50 -14.31
CA ASP A 89 -0.20 -0.86 -14.37
C ASP A 89 -0.10 0.63 -14.01
N ILE A 90 0.58 1.00 -12.92
CA ILE A 90 0.69 2.41 -12.53
C ILE A 90 1.49 3.24 -13.54
N THR A 91 2.51 2.65 -14.17
CA THR A 91 3.34 3.34 -15.16
C THR A 91 2.59 3.53 -16.46
N ALA A 92 1.84 2.53 -16.91
CA ALA A 92 0.97 2.65 -18.09
C ALA A 92 -0.08 3.76 -17.91
N GLU A 93 -0.69 3.83 -16.73
CA GLU A 93 -1.67 4.89 -16.40
C GLU A 93 -1.03 6.29 -16.32
N LEU A 94 0.27 6.40 -15.99
CA LEU A 94 0.99 7.68 -15.94
C LEU A 94 1.49 8.13 -17.32
N ASP A 95 1.85 7.19 -18.18
CA ASP A 95 2.33 7.43 -19.56
C ASP A 95 1.16 7.78 -20.50
N GLY A 96 -0.04 7.22 -20.23
CA GLY A 96 -1.27 7.48 -21.01
C GLY A 96 -1.87 8.90 -20.89
N TYR A 97 -1.19 9.85 -20.24
CA TYR A 97 -1.56 11.27 -20.17
C TYR A 97 -0.81 12.15 -21.19
N GLU A 98 -0.33 11.58 -22.30
CA GLU A 98 0.17 12.33 -23.47
C GLU A 98 -0.94 12.78 -24.43
#